data_AF-A0A0W8DPV4-F1
#
_entry.id   AF-A0A0W8DPV4-F1
#
_cell.length_a   1.000
_cell.length_b   1.000
_cell.length_c   1.000
_cell.angle_alpha   90.00
_cell.angle_beta   90.00
_cell.angle_gamma   90.00
#
_symmetry.space_group_name_H-M   'P 1'
#
loop_
_entity.id
_entity.type
_entity.pdbx_description
1 polymer ?
#
loop_
_entity_poly.entity_id
_entity_poly.type
_entity_poly.pdbx_seq_one_letter_code
_entity_poly.pdbx_strand_id
1 'polypeptide(L)'
;MGQGRLGEVRAQTVAIVEERRRREAQHENAVLKEQLRNCLRKRACDDLLESFLHDMDTLDHCLSKPATSNLLSASKKRKQEALAAHPSQNRTEVKKKQPSWLKRKQELEALRQQTQAMETRVVYLEMKQSSPNKNLNAFNVQKAKSSALVEKQRCIAAQNENMQLRAMLQFYTRQYEAFQMAIASGEYQLKELQSITSGALRVEMGAGRQLRACGTQVFDMMERRLDTRFHELEYAYRAMQQPMISTDTETIQTRNERGAVEFTRLELLPFEEEAISSTMWSFIEEGRFPDGEQSIVSRRSDDILAVNTRVAVQIDCGSMVTIDTHGVVKRFMTGEGYAVLVEGYSEWTVDSPASGMWHHTTREGGCFVMRDYSVESGTSSGICQARSLLCLYPDENYDTTQSYPRSEENSIREVVISSYSQLIKSRHQFVQNALFDTIRS
;
A
#
# COMPACT_ATOMS: atom_id res chain seq x y z
N MET A 1 -31.34 -7.86 -66.37
CA MET A 1 -31.75 -7.60 -64.97
C MET A 1 -30.78 -8.28 -63.99
N GLY A 2 -29.57 -7.76 -63.78
CA GLY A 2 -28.53 -8.44 -62.98
C GLY A 2 -27.64 -7.57 -62.08
N GLN A 3 -27.68 -6.24 -62.21
CA GLN A 3 -26.80 -5.35 -61.42
C GLN A 3 -27.42 -4.82 -60.11
N GLY A 4 -28.76 -4.76 -59.99
CA GLY A 4 -29.42 -4.27 -58.76
C GLY A 4 -29.30 -5.21 -57.57
N ARG A 5 -29.51 -6.53 -57.79
CA ARG A 5 -29.45 -7.54 -56.72
C ARG A 5 -28.06 -7.73 -56.12
N LEU A 6 -26.99 -7.52 -56.89
CA LEU A 6 -25.61 -7.68 -56.39
C LEU A 6 -25.19 -6.52 -55.48
N GLY A 7 -25.65 -5.30 -55.76
CA GLY A 7 -25.39 -4.12 -54.92
C GLY A 7 -26.12 -4.18 -53.58
N GLU A 8 -27.35 -4.69 -53.59
CA GLU A 8 -28.20 -4.81 -52.40
C GLU A 8 -27.67 -5.88 -51.42
N VAL A 9 -27.20 -7.02 -51.94
CA VAL A 9 -26.54 -8.08 -51.14
C VAL A 9 -25.21 -7.58 -50.54
N ARG A 10 -24.45 -6.76 -51.28
CA ARG A 10 -23.18 -6.20 -50.79
C ARG A 10 -23.42 -5.16 -49.68
N ALA A 11 -24.46 -4.32 -49.81
CA ALA A 11 -24.86 -3.37 -48.79
C ALA A 11 -25.37 -4.06 -47.51
N GLN A 12 -26.18 -5.11 -47.63
CA GLN A 12 -26.60 -5.93 -46.50
C GLN A 12 -25.43 -6.63 -45.80
N THR A 13 -24.46 -7.14 -46.56
CA THR A 13 -23.28 -7.79 -45.99
C THR A 13 -22.42 -6.80 -45.21
N VAL A 14 -22.21 -5.59 -45.72
CA VAL A 14 -21.46 -4.53 -45.01
C VAL A 14 -22.18 -4.10 -43.73
N ALA A 15 -23.50 -3.92 -43.77
CA ALA A 15 -24.29 -3.57 -42.59
C ALA A 15 -24.22 -4.65 -41.49
N ILE A 16 -24.27 -5.93 -41.87
CA ILE A 16 -24.14 -7.04 -40.91
C ILE A 16 -22.74 -7.08 -40.28
N VAL A 17 -21.69 -6.81 -41.06
CA VAL A 17 -20.30 -6.79 -40.55
C VAL A 17 -20.06 -5.59 -39.62
N GLU A 18 -20.59 -4.41 -39.93
CA GLU A 18 -20.49 -3.24 -39.06
C GLU A 18 -21.26 -3.41 -37.76
N GLU A 19 -22.45 -4.02 -37.83
CA GLU A 19 -23.26 -4.32 -36.66
C GLU A 19 -22.60 -5.37 -35.76
N ARG A 20 -21.96 -6.38 -36.36
CA ARG A 20 -21.16 -7.36 -35.62
C ARG A 20 -19.96 -6.70 -34.94
N ARG A 21 -19.23 -5.82 -35.63
CA ARG A 21 -18.14 -5.04 -35.04
C ARG A 21 -18.60 -4.14 -33.89
N ARG A 22 -19.78 -3.51 -34.00
CA ARG A 22 -20.35 -2.73 -32.90
C ARG A 22 -20.64 -3.57 -31.67
N ARG A 23 -21.21 -4.76 -31.85
CA ARG A 23 -21.49 -5.69 -30.73
C ARG A 23 -20.22 -6.24 -30.09
N GLU A 24 -19.21 -6.57 -30.91
CA GLU A 24 -17.89 -7.00 -30.40
C GLU A 24 -17.23 -5.86 -29.60
N ALA A 25 -17.24 -4.62 -30.11
CA ALA A 25 -16.71 -3.48 -29.39
C ALA A 25 -17.48 -3.17 -28.08
N GLN A 26 -18.81 -3.33 -28.08
CA GLN A 26 -19.62 -3.18 -26.86
C GLN A 26 -19.34 -4.28 -25.84
N HIS A 27 -19.13 -5.51 -26.30
CA HIS A 27 -18.78 -6.64 -25.44
C HIS A 27 -17.38 -6.46 -24.82
N GLU A 28 -16.38 -6.06 -25.62
CA GLU A 28 -15.04 -5.74 -25.12
C GLU A 28 -15.07 -4.58 -24.11
N ASN A 29 -15.87 -3.54 -24.36
CA ASN A 29 -16.03 -2.43 -23.41
C ASN A 29 -16.70 -2.88 -22.10
N ALA A 30 -17.68 -3.78 -22.18
CA ALA A 30 -18.33 -4.35 -21.00
C ALA A 30 -17.35 -5.23 -20.18
N VAL A 31 -16.53 -6.05 -20.85
CA VAL A 31 -15.50 -6.87 -20.21
C VAL A 31 -14.43 -6.00 -19.55
N LEU A 32 -13.97 -4.94 -20.23
CA LEU A 32 -13.01 -3.98 -19.66
C LEU A 32 -13.58 -3.24 -18.45
N LYS A 33 -14.85 -2.83 -18.48
CA LYS A 33 -15.52 -2.22 -17.31
C LYS A 33 -15.62 -3.18 -16.13
N GLU A 34 -15.90 -4.46 -16.38
CA GLU A 34 -15.97 -5.47 -15.32
C GLU A 34 -14.60 -5.83 -14.74
N GLN A 35 -13.57 -5.90 -15.59
CA GLN A 35 -12.18 -6.05 -15.15
C GLN A 35 -11.71 -4.84 -14.35
N LEU A 36 -12.08 -3.61 -14.75
CA LEU A 36 -11.78 -2.40 -13.99
C LEU A 36 -12.46 -2.44 -12.62
N ARG A 37 -13.76 -2.80 -12.56
CA ARG A 37 -14.50 -2.96 -11.30
C ARG A 37 -13.87 -4.00 -10.37
N ASN A 38 -13.42 -5.13 -10.91
CA ASN A 38 -12.78 -6.19 -10.12
C ASN A 38 -11.37 -5.83 -9.64
N CYS A 39 -10.59 -5.08 -10.42
CA CYS A 39 -9.31 -4.53 -9.96
C CYS A 39 -9.49 -3.47 -8.87
N LEU A 40 -10.58 -2.70 -8.94
CA LEU A 40 -10.87 -1.64 -7.97
C LEU A 40 -11.44 -2.17 -6.65
N ARG A 41 -12.24 -3.24 -6.68
CA ARG A 41 -12.76 -3.91 -5.47
C ARG A 41 -11.65 -4.50 -4.56
N LYS A 42 -10.41 -4.63 -5.06
CA LYS A 42 -9.21 -5.06 -4.30
C LYS A 42 -8.43 -3.92 -3.61
N ARG A 43 -8.84 -2.65 -3.78
CA ARG A 43 -8.28 -1.50 -3.03
C ARG A 43 -9.43 -0.65 -2.50
N ALA A 44 -9.57 -0.55 -1.18
CA ALA A 44 -10.52 0.36 -0.55
C ALA A 44 -10.20 1.82 -0.92
N CYS A 45 -10.92 2.35 -1.93
CA CYS A 45 -10.92 3.76 -2.35
C CYS A 45 -12.23 4.05 -3.12
N ASP A 46 -13.38 3.62 -2.59
CA ASP A 46 -14.67 3.78 -3.27
C ASP A 46 -15.13 5.26 -3.28
N ASP A 47 -14.89 6.01 -2.22
CA ASP A 47 -15.40 7.40 -2.09
C ASP A 47 -14.67 8.41 -2.99
N LEU A 48 -13.37 8.21 -3.23
CA LEU A 48 -12.57 9.13 -4.06
C LEU A 48 -12.88 8.97 -5.55
N LEU A 49 -13.24 7.74 -5.96
CA LEU A 49 -13.57 7.42 -7.33
C LEU A 49 -14.99 7.86 -7.69
N GLU A 50 -15.94 7.74 -6.76
CA GLU A 50 -17.31 8.22 -6.97
C GLU A 50 -17.33 9.75 -7.14
N SER A 51 -16.53 10.48 -6.35
CA SER A 51 -16.32 11.93 -6.55
C SER A 51 -15.68 12.25 -7.90
N PHE A 52 -14.65 11.49 -8.33
CA PHE A 52 -13.96 11.76 -9.59
C PHE A 52 -14.81 11.42 -10.82
N LEU A 53 -15.60 10.34 -10.76
CA LEU A 53 -16.52 9.96 -11.83
C LEU A 53 -17.70 10.95 -11.91
N HIS A 54 -18.18 11.43 -10.76
CA HIS A 54 -19.19 12.49 -10.72
C HIS A 54 -18.66 13.80 -11.34
N ASP A 55 -17.44 14.20 -11.00
CA ASP A 55 -16.79 15.39 -11.56
C ASP A 55 -16.58 15.28 -13.07
N MET A 56 -16.21 14.09 -13.56
CA MET A 56 -16.05 13.80 -14.98
C MET A 56 -17.39 13.80 -15.74
N ASP A 57 -18.46 13.25 -15.16
CA ASP A 57 -19.80 13.30 -15.76
C ASP A 57 -20.33 14.75 -15.82
N THR A 58 -20.04 15.59 -14.81
CA THR A 58 -20.35 17.03 -14.88
C THR A 58 -19.55 17.75 -15.97
N LEU A 59 -18.28 17.40 -16.18
CA LEU A 59 -17.45 17.97 -17.25
C LEU A 59 -17.96 17.57 -18.64
N ASP A 60 -18.39 16.33 -18.82
CA ASP A 60 -18.93 15.84 -20.10
C ASP A 60 -20.29 16.48 -20.44
N HIS A 61 -21.09 16.79 -19.41
CA HIS A 61 -22.32 17.57 -19.52
C HIS A 61 -22.10 19.08 -19.77
N CYS A 62 -20.96 19.64 -19.35
CA CYS A 62 -20.55 21.00 -19.65
C CYS A 62 -19.99 21.16 -21.08
N LEU A 63 -19.33 20.13 -21.62
CA LEU A 63 -18.77 20.13 -22.98
C LEU A 63 -19.79 19.78 -24.08
N SER A 64 -20.91 19.17 -23.71
CA SER A 64 -21.99 18.80 -24.65
C SER A 64 -23.07 19.88 -24.84
N LYS A 65 -22.94 21.07 -24.24
CA LYS A 65 -23.86 22.21 -24.45
C LYS A 65 -23.26 23.25 -25.41
N PRO A 66 -23.93 23.58 -26.53
CA PRO A 66 -23.48 24.68 -27.39
C PRO A 66 -23.58 26.01 -26.65
N ALA A 67 -22.52 26.82 -26.77
CA ALA A 67 -22.45 28.16 -26.21
C ALA A 67 -23.53 29.07 -26.82
N THR A 68 -24.53 29.43 -26.01
CA THR A 68 -25.29 30.68 -26.15
C THR A 68 -25.29 31.43 -24.82
N SER A 69 -24.38 32.40 -24.78
CA SER A 69 -24.35 33.64 -23.99
C SER A 69 -25.51 33.90 -23.02
N ASN A 70 -25.20 33.99 -21.74
CA ASN A 70 -25.92 34.83 -20.78
C ASN A 70 -25.01 35.98 -20.34
N LEU A 71 -25.21 37.17 -20.90
CA LEU A 71 -24.87 38.42 -20.24
C LEU A 71 -26.14 38.92 -19.55
N LEU A 72 -26.19 38.70 -18.24
CA LEU A 72 -27.15 39.31 -17.33
C LEU A 72 -26.82 40.81 -17.21
N SER A 73 -27.81 41.69 -17.36
CA SER A 73 -28.46 42.31 -16.19
C SER A 73 -29.13 43.65 -16.51
N ALA A 74 -30.37 43.72 -16.03
CA ALA A 74 -31.00 44.85 -15.32
C ALA A 74 -31.25 46.21 -16.02
N SER A 75 -32.56 46.45 -16.14
CA SER A 75 -33.28 47.65 -15.66
C SER A 75 -33.66 48.78 -16.63
N LYS A 76 -34.93 48.69 -17.06
CA LYS A 76 -36.00 49.72 -17.05
C LYS A 76 -35.72 51.17 -17.53
N LYS A 77 -36.42 51.47 -18.64
CA LYS A 77 -37.34 52.60 -18.89
C LYS A 77 -36.79 54.04 -18.89
N ARG A 78 -36.86 54.67 -20.06
CA ARG A 78 -37.89 55.65 -20.48
C ARG A 78 -37.74 55.88 -21.99
N LYS A 79 -38.81 55.67 -22.79
CA LYS A 79 -39.71 56.71 -23.37
C LYS A 79 -38.92 57.75 -24.18
N GLN A 80 -39.20 58.07 -25.43
CA GLN A 80 -40.47 58.05 -26.16
C GLN A 80 -40.14 58.44 -27.63
N GLU A 81 -40.92 57.91 -28.59
CA GLU A 81 -41.43 58.50 -29.85
C GLU A 81 -40.68 59.67 -30.53
N ALA A 82 -40.68 59.86 -31.86
CA ALA A 82 -41.15 59.14 -33.04
C ALA A 82 -40.80 60.05 -34.25
N LEU A 83 -40.95 59.50 -35.47
CA LEU A 83 -41.21 60.21 -36.74
C LEU A 83 -40.05 61.06 -37.31
N ALA A 84 -39.82 61.23 -38.60
CA ALA A 84 -40.33 60.65 -39.85
C ALA A 84 -39.43 61.18 -40.99
N ALA A 85 -39.48 60.50 -42.14
CA ALA A 85 -39.39 61.03 -43.50
C ALA A 85 -38.21 61.97 -43.89
N HIS A 86 -37.30 61.41 -44.69
CA HIS A 86 -36.96 61.80 -46.07
C HIS A 86 -36.65 63.27 -46.46
N PRO A 87 -35.85 63.44 -47.52
CA PRO A 87 -34.88 64.51 -47.67
C PRO A 87 -35.54 65.78 -48.20
N SER A 88 -34.99 66.95 -47.87
CA SER A 88 -34.84 68.06 -48.80
C SER A 88 -34.23 69.27 -48.11
N GLN A 89 -33.26 69.86 -48.80
CA GLN A 89 -32.96 71.28 -48.71
C GLN A 89 -34.26 72.09 -48.80
N ASN A 90 -34.34 73.17 -48.04
CA ASN A 90 -34.69 74.51 -48.55
C ASN A 90 -34.91 75.48 -47.38
N ARG A 91 -34.39 76.71 -47.54
CA ARG A 91 -35.18 77.96 -47.61
C ARG A 91 -35.14 78.70 -46.27
N THR A 92 -35.05 80.01 -46.20
CA THR A 92 -34.94 81.11 -47.17
C THR A 92 -34.28 82.21 -46.35
N GLU A 93 -33.46 83.10 -46.93
CA GLU A 93 -34.01 84.40 -47.27
C GLU A 93 -33.24 85.07 -48.43
N VAL A 94 -34.03 85.45 -49.42
CA VAL A 94 -33.88 86.62 -50.31
C VAL A 94 -32.64 86.72 -51.22
N LYS A 95 -32.83 86.16 -52.42
CA LYS A 95 -32.51 86.69 -53.77
C LYS A 95 -31.40 87.75 -53.89
N LYS A 96 -30.36 87.39 -54.65
CA LYS A 96 -29.93 88.12 -55.86
C LYS A 96 -29.51 87.12 -56.94
N LYS A 97 -30.27 87.03 -58.04
CA LYS A 97 -29.94 86.13 -59.18
C LYS A 97 -28.74 86.72 -59.95
N GLN A 98 -27.67 85.94 -60.04
CA GLN A 98 -26.44 86.27 -60.75
C GLN A 98 -26.56 86.05 -62.29
N PRO A 99 -25.92 86.88 -63.12
CA PRO A 99 -26.02 86.86 -64.58
C PRO A 99 -25.32 85.67 -65.26
N SER A 100 -25.75 85.30 -66.47
CA SER A 100 -25.46 84.01 -67.13
C SER A 100 -24.00 83.71 -67.49
N TRP A 101 -23.10 84.70 -67.53
CA TRP A 101 -21.68 84.45 -67.77
C TRP A 101 -21.02 83.64 -66.64
N LEU A 102 -21.51 83.81 -65.40
CA LEU A 102 -20.98 83.10 -64.24
C LEU A 102 -21.28 81.60 -64.33
N LYS A 103 -22.45 81.23 -64.87
CA LYS A 103 -22.82 79.83 -65.11
C LYS A 103 -21.88 79.16 -66.10
N ARG A 104 -21.50 79.85 -67.17
CA ARG A 104 -20.60 79.32 -68.21
C ARG A 104 -19.18 79.14 -67.70
N LYS A 105 -18.69 80.04 -66.84
CA LYS A 105 -17.41 79.89 -66.15
C LYS A 105 -17.42 78.68 -65.20
N GLN A 106 -18.49 78.52 -64.43
CA GLN A 106 -18.67 77.37 -63.54
C GLN A 106 -18.70 76.03 -64.29
N GLU A 107 -19.33 75.99 -65.46
CA GLU A 107 -19.37 74.79 -66.30
C GLU A 107 -17.98 74.42 -66.85
N LEU A 108 -17.18 75.40 -67.25
CA LEU A 108 -15.82 75.17 -67.74
C LEU A 108 -14.87 74.73 -66.60
N GLU A 109 -15.05 75.28 -65.39
CA GLU A 109 -14.37 74.80 -64.18
C GLU A 109 -14.80 73.37 -63.82
N ALA A 110 -16.09 73.03 -63.94
CA ALA A 110 -16.59 71.68 -63.68
C ALA A 110 -16.00 70.65 -64.67
N LEU A 111 -15.91 70.99 -65.95
CA LEU A 111 -15.29 70.12 -66.95
C LEU A 111 -13.79 69.93 -66.68
N ARG A 112 -13.07 70.99 -66.29
CA ARG A 112 -11.66 70.87 -65.89
C ARG A 112 -11.49 69.95 -64.68
N GLN A 113 -12.35 70.07 -63.67
CA GLN A 113 -12.33 69.18 -62.50
C GLN A 113 -12.63 67.73 -62.89
N GLN A 114 -13.57 67.51 -63.82
CA GLN A 114 -13.89 66.16 -64.29
C GLN A 114 -12.73 65.52 -65.04
N THR A 115 -12.05 66.28 -65.91
CA THR A 115 -10.85 65.79 -66.62
C THR A 115 -9.76 65.41 -65.63
N GLN A 116 -9.48 66.27 -64.64
CA GLN A 116 -8.49 65.98 -63.61
C GLN A 116 -8.86 64.74 -62.78
N ALA A 117 -10.14 64.57 -62.43
CA ALA A 117 -10.61 63.39 -61.71
C ALA A 117 -10.45 62.10 -62.52
N MET A 118 -10.69 62.14 -63.84
CA MET A 118 -10.45 60.98 -64.71
C MET A 118 -8.96 60.65 -64.83
N GLU A 119 -8.09 61.65 -65.02
CA GLU A 119 -6.64 61.44 -65.07
C GLU A 119 -6.14 60.80 -63.77
N THR A 120 -6.59 61.30 -62.61
CA THR A 120 -6.24 60.72 -61.30
C THR A 120 -6.70 59.26 -61.18
N ARG A 121 -7.87 58.94 -61.74
CA ARG A 121 -8.43 57.58 -61.72
C ARG A 121 -7.66 56.63 -62.62
N VAL A 122 -7.18 57.10 -63.77
CA VAL A 122 -6.31 56.29 -64.65
C VAL A 122 -5.00 55.96 -63.94
N VAL A 123 -4.34 56.96 -63.35
CA VAL A 123 -3.11 56.76 -62.58
C VAL A 123 -3.33 55.78 -61.41
N TYR A 124 -4.44 55.90 -60.69
CA TYR A 124 -4.79 54.96 -59.62
C TYR A 124 -4.97 53.52 -60.12
N LEU A 125 -5.58 53.34 -61.31
CA LEU A 125 -5.78 52.01 -61.88
C LEU A 125 -4.46 51.39 -62.38
N GLU A 126 -3.57 52.20 -62.94
CA GLU A 126 -2.23 51.76 -63.36
C GLU A 126 -1.36 51.37 -62.13
N MET A 127 -1.42 52.16 -61.05
CA MET A 127 -0.78 51.78 -59.77
C MET A 127 -1.37 50.50 -59.18
N LYS A 128 -2.66 50.24 -59.35
CA LYS A 128 -3.30 49.03 -58.83
C LYS A 128 -2.95 47.79 -59.65
N GLN A 129 -2.77 47.92 -60.98
CA GLN A 129 -2.35 46.81 -61.84
C GLN A 129 -0.88 46.40 -61.62
N SER A 130 -0.03 47.32 -61.18
CA SER A 130 1.38 47.06 -60.86
C SER A 130 1.62 46.46 -59.46
N SER A 131 0.56 46.12 -58.70
CA SER A 131 0.68 45.60 -57.33
C SER A 131 1.12 44.11 -57.29
N PRO A 132 2.18 43.73 -56.52
CA PRO A 132 2.81 42.41 -56.50
C PRO A 132 2.05 41.34 -55.68
N ASN A 133 0.73 41.42 -55.62
CA ASN A 133 -0.10 40.70 -54.65
C ASN A 133 -0.30 39.18 -54.94
N LYS A 134 0.22 38.68 -56.06
CA LYS A 134 0.14 37.24 -56.40
C LYS A 134 1.29 36.40 -55.81
N ASN A 135 2.47 36.99 -55.56
CA ASN A 135 3.64 36.24 -55.07
C ASN A 135 3.65 36.02 -53.55
N LEU A 136 3.11 36.95 -52.75
CA LEU A 136 3.04 36.81 -51.28
C LEU A 136 2.11 35.66 -50.84
N ASN A 137 0.98 35.46 -51.53
CA ASN A 137 0.03 34.41 -51.19
C ASN A 137 0.60 33.00 -51.43
N ALA A 138 1.40 32.81 -52.48
CA ALA A 138 2.06 31.53 -52.76
C ALA A 138 3.12 31.17 -51.70
N PHE A 139 3.90 32.16 -51.24
CA PHE A 139 4.92 31.97 -50.21
C PHE A 139 4.31 31.61 -48.84
N ASN A 140 3.22 32.28 -48.45
CA ASN A 140 2.52 32.00 -47.20
C ASN A 140 1.89 30.60 -47.18
N VAL A 141 1.29 30.17 -48.31
CA VAL A 141 0.75 28.81 -48.46
C VAL A 141 1.86 27.76 -48.38
N GLN A 142 3.03 28.02 -48.98
CA GLN A 142 4.16 27.09 -48.91
C GLN A 142 4.73 26.97 -47.49
N LYS A 143 4.82 28.08 -46.75
CA LYS A 143 5.25 28.09 -45.34
C LYS A 143 4.26 27.36 -44.40
N ALA A 144 2.96 27.49 -44.66
CA ALA A 144 1.94 26.74 -43.92
C ALA A 144 2.03 25.23 -44.20
N LYS A 145 2.27 24.84 -45.46
CA LYS A 145 2.48 23.43 -45.84
C LYS A 145 3.72 22.81 -45.18
N SER A 146 4.84 23.53 -45.14
CA SER A 146 6.05 23.02 -44.48
C SER A 146 5.86 22.91 -42.96
N SER A 147 5.20 23.88 -42.33
CA SER A 147 4.90 23.83 -40.89
C SER A 147 3.96 22.67 -40.54
N ALA A 148 2.92 22.43 -41.35
CA ALA A 148 2.01 21.29 -41.17
C ALA A 148 2.71 19.94 -41.37
N LEU A 149 3.70 19.85 -42.28
CA LEU A 149 4.48 18.64 -42.48
C LEU A 149 5.37 18.32 -41.27
N VAL A 150 6.03 19.34 -40.71
CA VAL A 150 6.86 19.20 -39.49
C VAL A 150 5.99 18.76 -38.31
N GLU A 151 4.81 19.37 -38.14
CA GLU A 151 3.92 19.00 -37.04
C GLU A 151 3.35 17.58 -37.22
N LYS A 152 3.05 17.18 -38.46
CA LYS A 152 2.68 15.79 -38.77
C LYS A 152 3.80 14.81 -38.40
N GLN A 153 5.05 15.15 -38.70
CA GLN A 153 6.20 14.31 -38.33
C GLN A 153 6.37 14.22 -36.81
N ARG A 154 6.22 15.33 -36.08
CA ARG A 154 6.24 15.34 -34.61
C ARG A 154 5.13 14.49 -34.01
N CYS A 155 3.92 14.59 -34.55
CA CYS A 155 2.79 13.78 -34.11
C CYS A 155 3.06 12.28 -34.33
N ILE A 156 3.61 11.89 -35.48
CA ILE A 156 3.98 10.49 -35.75
C ILE A 156 5.08 10.01 -34.77
N ALA A 157 6.10 10.84 -34.52
CA ALA A 157 7.16 10.51 -33.57
C ALA A 157 6.60 10.30 -32.15
N ALA A 158 5.75 11.22 -31.68
CA ALA A 158 5.10 11.12 -30.37
C ALA A 158 4.13 9.93 -30.28
N GLN A 159 3.46 9.55 -31.37
CA GLN A 159 2.63 8.35 -31.42
C GLN A 159 3.47 7.07 -31.32
N ASN A 160 4.61 7.01 -32.01
CA ASN A 160 5.52 5.88 -31.91
C ASN A 160 6.13 5.74 -30.52
N GLU A 161 6.55 6.85 -29.91
CA GLU A 161 7.06 6.86 -28.54
C GLU A 161 5.98 6.43 -27.53
N ASN A 162 4.76 6.93 -27.66
CA ASN A 162 3.64 6.48 -26.83
C ASN A 162 3.35 4.98 -27.00
N MET A 163 3.46 4.46 -28.23
CA MET A 163 3.29 3.03 -28.48
C MET A 163 4.37 2.21 -27.75
N GLN A 164 5.62 2.66 -27.79
CA GLN A 164 6.73 2.02 -27.07
C GLN A 164 6.55 2.08 -25.55
N LEU A 165 6.19 3.25 -25.01
CA LEU A 165 5.92 3.43 -23.57
C LEU A 165 4.77 2.53 -23.10
N ARG A 166 3.70 2.42 -23.88
CA ARG A 166 2.58 1.51 -23.58
C ARG A 166 3.02 0.04 -23.57
N ALA A 167 3.86 -0.36 -24.51
CA ALA A 167 4.41 -1.72 -24.55
C ALA A 167 5.28 -2.01 -23.32
N MET A 168 6.13 -1.07 -22.90
CA MET A 168 6.93 -1.21 -21.68
C MET A 168 6.06 -1.27 -20.42
N LEU A 169 5.03 -0.43 -20.32
CA LEU A 169 4.10 -0.48 -19.19
C LEU A 169 3.40 -1.83 -19.10
N GLN A 170 2.93 -2.37 -20.23
CA GLN A 170 2.33 -3.71 -20.27
C GLN A 170 3.32 -4.79 -19.83
N PHE A 171 4.60 -4.68 -20.21
CA PHE A 171 5.65 -5.58 -19.75
C PHE A 171 5.83 -5.53 -18.22
N TYR A 172 5.96 -4.33 -17.64
CA TYR A 172 6.12 -4.19 -16.19
C TYR A 172 4.87 -4.60 -15.41
N THR A 173 3.67 -4.34 -15.92
CA THR A 173 2.43 -4.82 -15.30
C THR A 173 2.41 -6.34 -15.22
N ARG A 174 2.77 -7.04 -16.31
CA ARG A 174 2.85 -8.52 -16.31
C ARG A 174 3.88 -9.04 -15.32
N GLN A 175 5.04 -8.40 -15.23
CA GLN A 175 6.06 -8.79 -14.25
C GLN A 175 5.55 -8.58 -12.82
N TYR A 176 4.91 -7.45 -12.55
CA TYR A 176 4.32 -7.17 -11.24
C TYR A 176 3.21 -8.18 -10.87
N GLU A 177 2.34 -8.53 -11.82
CA GLU A 177 1.32 -9.57 -11.62
C GLU A 177 1.96 -10.94 -11.34
N ALA A 178 3.02 -11.31 -12.07
CA ALA A 178 3.76 -12.53 -11.81
C ALA A 178 4.41 -12.54 -10.42
N PHE A 179 5.01 -11.44 -9.99
CA PHE A 179 5.55 -11.29 -8.63
C PHE A 179 4.47 -11.41 -7.56
N GLN A 180 3.32 -10.75 -7.76
CA GLN A 180 2.18 -10.83 -6.84
C GLN A 180 1.62 -12.26 -6.74
N MET A 181 1.52 -12.98 -7.86
CA MET A 181 1.13 -14.39 -7.87
C MET A 181 2.15 -15.28 -7.14
N ALA A 182 3.45 -15.01 -7.29
CA ALA A 182 4.51 -15.73 -6.58
C ALA A 182 4.48 -15.49 -5.06
N ILE A 183 4.19 -14.26 -4.63
CA ILE A 183 4.00 -13.95 -3.20
C ILE A 183 2.77 -14.69 -2.67
N ALA A 184 1.64 -14.60 -3.37
CA ALA A 184 0.40 -15.27 -2.95
C ALA A 184 0.54 -16.80 -2.92
N SER A 185 1.26 -17.41 -3.86
CA SER A 185 1.53 -18.84 -3.84
C SER A 185 2.48 -19.24 -2.71
N GLY A 186 3.49 -18.42 -2.40
CA GLY A 186 4.36 -18.61 -1.25
C GLY A 186 3.62 -18.51 0.08
N GLU A 187 2.71 -17.54 0.23
CA GLU A 187 1.84 -17.42 1.41
C GLU A 187 0.89 -18.62 1.55
N TYR A 188 0.33 -19.10 0.44
CA TYR A 188 -0.50 -20.30 0.44
C TYR A 188 0.29 -21.53 0.87
N GLN A 189 1.49 -21.74 0.31
CA GLN A 189 2.38 -22.84 0.71
C GLN A 189 2.80 -22.73 2.18
N LEU A 190 3.04 -21.52 2.69
CA LEU A 190 3.39 -21.31 4.09
C LEU A 190 2.21 -21.62 5.02
N LYS A 191 0.98 -21.26 4.66
CA LYS A 191 -0.25 -21.60 5.40
C LYS A 191 -0.57 -23.09 5.33
N GLU A 192 -0.39 -23.71 4.17
CA GLU A 192 -0.58 -25.14 3.97
C GLU A 192 0.47 -25.93 4.76
N LEU A 193 1.74 -25.52 4.71
CA LEU A 193 2.79 -26.05 5.58
C LEU A 193 2.46 -25.82 7.05
N GLN A 194 2.00 -24.65 7.48
CA GLN A 194 1.59 -24.41 8.87
C GLN A 194 0.46 -25.34 9.30
N SER A 195 -0.54 -25.58 8.45
CA SER A 195 -1.66 -26.48 8.72
C SER A 195 -1.21 -27.95 8.78
N ILE A 196 -0.43 -28.39 7.78
CA ILE A 196 0.11 -29.75 7.72
C ILE A 196 1.09 -29.98 8.86
N THR A 197 1.99 -29.04 9.14
CA THR A 197 2.96 -29.09 10.24
C THR A 197 2.25 -29.03 11.58
N SER A 198 1.20 -28.22 11.77
CA SER A 198 0.41 -28.23 13.01
C SER A 198 -0.30 -29.56 13.23
N GLY A 199 -0.91 -30.14 12.18
CA GLY A 199 -1.56 -31.45 12.25
C GLY A 199 -0.58 -32.62 12.41
N ALA A 200 0.53 -32.59 11.68
CA ALA A 200 1.61 -33.57 11.77
C ALA A 200 2.31 -33.49 13.12
N LEU A 201 2.69 -32.29 13.58
CA LEU A 201 3.20 -32.10 14.95
C LEU A 201 2.21 -32.66 15.96
N ARG A 202 0.90 -32.37 15.90
CA ARG A 202 -0.06 -32.93 16.88
C ARG A 202 -0.08 -34.46 16.89
N VAL A 203 -0.08 -35.10 15.72
CA VAL A 203 -0.09 -36.58 15.60
C VAL A 203 1.27 -37.19 15.97
N GLU A 204 2.36 -36.51 15.67
CA GLU A 204 3.74 -36.94 15.88
C GLU A 204 4.23 -36.69 17.31
N MET A 205 3.75 -35.62 17.95
CA MET A 205 3.93 -35.28 19.36
C MET A 205 3.16 -36.27 20.26
N GLY A 206 1.93 -36.65 19.89
CA GLY A 206 1.20 -37.73 20.57
C GLY A 206 1.86 -39.13 20.47
N ALA A 207 2.82 -39.32 19.57
CA ALA A 207 3.56 -40.57 19.40
C ALA A 207 5.01 -40.54 19.94
N GLY A 208 5.50 -39.40 20.45
CA GLY A 208 6.75 -39.24 21.21
C GLY A 208 8.06 -39.68 20.55
N ARG A 209 8.06 -40.26 19.33
CA ARG A 209 9.25 -40.91 18.74
C ARG A 209 9.64 -40.42 17.35
N GLN A 210 8.88 -39.55 16.71
CA GLN A 210 9.06 -39.28 15.29
C GLN A 210 9.42 -37.82 14.92
N LEU A 211 9.47 -36.88 15.87
CA LEU A 211 9.95 -35.50 15.68
C LEU A 211 11.36 -35.35 15.04
N ARG A 212 12.17 -36.41 14.98
CA ARG A 212 13.46 -36.41 14.25
C ARG A 212 13.31 -36.34 12.73
N ALA A 213 12.18 -36.77 12.15
CA ALA A 213 12.02 -36.83 10.69
C ALA A 213 11.45 -35.53 10.10
N CYS A 214 10.56 -34.83 10.83
CA CYS A 214 9.97 -33.56 10.41
C CYS A 214 10.65 -32.31 11.01
N GLY A 215 11.53 -32.48 12.01
CA GLY A 215 12.09 -31.38 12.81
C GLY A 215 12.69 -30.22 12.00
N THR A 216 13.45 -30.49 10.94
CA THR A 216 14.12 -29.42 10.17
C THR A 216 13.13 -28.44 9.54
N GLN A 217 12.04 -28.93 8.93
CA GLN A 217 11.05 -28.06 8.28
C GLN A 217 10.23 -27.23 9.27
N VAL A 218 9.96 -27.79 10.45
CA VAL A 218 9.29 -27.07 11.55
C VAL A 218 10.18 -25.94 12.06
N PHE A 219 11.45 -26.22 12.29
CA PHE A 219 12.41 -25.20 12.69
C PHE A 219 12.60 -24.13 11.60
N ASP A 220 12.64 -24.50 10.31
CA ASP A 220 12.72 -23.54 9.20
C ASP A 220 11.49 -22.61 9.18
N MET A 221 10.29 -23.16 9.45
CA MET A 221 9.06 -22.37 9.55
C MET A 221 9.11 -21.40 10.73
N MET A 222 9.53 -21.87 11.91
CA MET A 222 9.65 -21.03 13.11
C MET A 222 10.71 -19.94 12.93
N GLU A 223 11.83 -20.26 12.28
CA GLU A 223 12.89 -19.31 11.94
C GLU A 223 12.38 -18.20 11.01
N ARG A 224 11.62 -18.54 9.94
CA ARG A 224 10.99 -17.51 9.09
C ARG A 224 10.06 -16.60 9.87
N ARG A 225 9.31 -17.14 10.84
CA ARG A 225 8.41 -16.35 11.68
C ARG A 225 9.18 -15.44 12.63
N LEU A 226 10.27 -15.92 13.22
CA LEU A 226 11.18 -15.08 14.00
C LEU A 226 11.72 -13.93 13.18
N ASP A 227 12.15 -14.19 11.95
CA ASP A 227 12.65 -13.16 11.05
C ASP A 227 11.59 -12.10 10.73
N THR A 228 10.33 -12.51 10.52
CA THR A 228 9.23 -11.55 10.32
C THR A 228 8.93 -10.71 11.57
N ARG A 229 9.24 -11.22 12.76
CA ARG A 229 9.03 -10.53 14.05
C ARG A 229 10.22 -9.67 14.47
N PHE A 230 11.28 -9.58 13.66
CA PHE A 230 12.47 -8.77 13.99
C PHE A 230 12.13 -7.31 14.36
N HIS A 231 11.11 -6.74 13.72
CA HIS A 231 10.62 -5.39 14.03
C HIS A 231 10.12 -5.20 15.49
N GLU A 232 9.84 -6.29 16.21
CA GLU A 232 9.35 -6.22 17.60
C GLU A 232 10.46 -5.76 18.55
N LEU A 233 11.73 -5.96 18.16
CA LEU A 233 12.89 -5.53 18.93
C LEU A 233 12.95 -4.00 19.03
N GLU A 234 12.62 -3.28 17.94
CA GLU A 234 12.59 -1.82 17.94
C GLU A 234 11.55 -1.30 18.96
N TYR A 235 10.38 -1.94 19.03
CA TYR A 235 9.38 -1.60 20.03
C TYR A 235 9.87 -1.90 21.46
N ALA A 236 10.51 -3.05 21.66
CA ALA A 236 11.03 -3.45 22.97
C ALA A 236 12.09 -2.45 23.49
N TYR A 237 13.04 -2.05 22.65
CA TYR A 237 14.06 -1.05 23.01
C TYR A 237 13.48 0.34 23.22
N ARG A 238 12.56 0.80 22.37
CA ARG A 238 11.87 2.08 22.57
C ARG A 238 11.17 2.15 23.93
N ALA A 239 10.54 1.06 24.35
CA ALA A 239 9.85 1.02 25.63
C ALA A 239 10.80 0.99 26.84
N MET A 240 12.09 0.71 26.63
CA MET A 240 13.15 0.83 27.66
C MET A 240 13.79 2.22 27.71
N GLN A 241 13.58 3.09 26.72
CA GLN A 241 14.16 4.44 26.69
C GLN A 241 13.64 5.35 27.82
N GLN A 242 12.51 5.01 28.44
CA GLN A 242 12.02 5.75 29.60
C GLN A 242 12.89 5.42 30.82
N PRO A 243 13.43 6.43 31.53
CA PRO A 243 14.18 6.20 32.76
C PRO A 243 13.32 5.41 33.75
N MET A 244 13.84 4.30 34.27
CA MET A 244 13.15 3.58 35.34
C MET A 244 13.10 4.46 36.59
N ILE A 245 11.87 4.78 37.05
CA ILE A 245 11.61 5.68 38.18
C ILE A 245 11.69 4.92 39.53
N SER A 246 11.48 3.59 39.52
CA SER A 246 11.58 2.69 40.69
C SER A 246 11.56 1.22 40.24
N THR A 247 12.24 0.34 40.99
CA THR A 247 12.19 -1.16 41.10
C THR A 247 11.90 -2.02 39.86
N ASP A 248 12.41 -3.25 39.86
CA ASP A 248 12.04 -4.27 38.88
C ASP A 248 10.51 -4.43 38.80
N THR A 249 9.97 -4.39 37.58
CA THR A 249 8.53 -4.52 37.33
C THR A 249 8.26 -5.86 36.67
N GLU A 250 7.39 -6.67 37.25
CA GLU A 250 6.84 -7.88 36.65
C GLU A 250 5.33 -7.68 36.46
N THR A 251 4.84 -7.90 35.24
CA THR A 251 3.41 -7.80 34.92
C THR A 251 2.96 -9.02 34.12
N ILE A 252 1.80 -9.56 34.48
CA ILE A 252 1.14 -10.64 33.76
C ILE A 252 -0.20 -10.09 33.27
N GLN A 253 -0.40 -10.03 31.96
CA GLN A 253 -1.59 -9.45 31.35
C GLN A 253 -2.26 -10.45 30.41
N THR A 254 -3.59 -10.48 30.41
CA THR A 254 -4.36 -11.18 29.37
C THR A 254 -4.61 -10.22 28.22
N ARG A 255 -4.03 -10.50 27.05
CA ARG A 255 -3.98 -9.55 25.93
C ARG A 255 -5.29 -9.46 25.13
N ASN A 256 -6.17 -10.47 25.23
CA ASN A 256 -7.40 -10.55 24.42
C ASN A 256 -8.46 -11.47 25.05
N GLU A 257 -9.72 -11.36 24.57
CA GLU A 257 -10.83 -12.25 24.95
C GLU A 257 -10.56 -13.72 24.57
N ARG A 258 -9.63 -13.97 23.64
CA ARG A 258 -9.18 -15.30 23.20
C ARG A 258 -8.17 -15.96 24.14
N GLY A 259 -7.83 -15.33 25.27
CA GLY A 259 -7.08 -15.99 26.35
C GLY A 259 -5.56 -15.97 26.23
N ALA A 260 -4.97 -15.21 25.30
CA ALA A 260 -3.51 -15.06 25.24
C ALA A 260 -2.97 -14.36 26.49
N VAL A 261 -1.82 -14.81 26.97
CA VAL A 261 -1.19 -14.33 28.21
C VAL A 261 0.18 -13.77 27.89
N GLU A 262 0.45 -12.57 28.41
CA GLU A 262 1.69 -11.85 28.24
C GLU A 262 2.38 -11.69 29.59
N PHE A 263 3.62 -12.16 29.69
CA PHE A 263 4.53 -11.96 30.81
C PHE A 263 5.54 -10.90 30.39
N THR A 264 5.55 -9.77 31.08
CA THR A 264 6.54 -8.72 30.85
C THR A 264 7.32 -8.48 32.13
N ARG A 265 8.65 -8.47 32.03
CA ARG A 265 9.52 -8.04 33.13
C ARG A 265 10.53 -7.01 32.64
N LEU A 266 10.74 -5.97 33.43
CA LEU A 266 11.74 -4.93 33.19
C LEU A 266 12.56 -4.75 34.47
N GLU A 267 13.87 -4.74 34.35
CA GLU A 267 14.79 -4.76 35.50
C GLU A 267 16.11 -4.05 35.22
N LEU A 268 16.80 -3.66 36.29
CA LEU A 268 18.17 -3.16 36.25
C LEU A 268 19.10 -4.19 36.90
N LEU A 269 20.02 -4.70 36.12
CA LEU A 269 21.01 -5.68 36.54
C LEU A 269 22.35 -4.98 36.81
N PRO A 270 22.99 -5.20 37.97
CA PRO A 270 24.27 -4.56 38.32
C PRO A 270 25.45 -5.26 37.63
N PHE A 271 25.32 -5.57 36.34
CA PHE A 271 26.28 -6.27 35.53
C PHE A 271 26.35 -5.63 34.14
N GLU A 272 27.52 -5.72 33.50
CA GLU A 272 27.71 -5.26 32.12
C GLU A 272 26.92 -6.13 31.13
N GLU A 273 26.49 -5.52 30.02
CA GLU A 273 25.72 -6.18 28.96
C GLU A 273 26.45 -7.42 28.42
N GLU A 274 27.77 -7.34 28.22
CA GLU A 274 28.57 -8.44 27.68
C GLU A 274 28.60 -9.65 28.64
N ALA A 275 28.71 -9.40 29.94
CA ALA A 275 28.69 -10.45 30.96
C ALA A 275 27.33 -11.17 30.99
N ILE A 276 26.23 -10.41 30.92
CA ILE A 276 24.88 -10.97 30.93
C ILE A 276 24.61 -11.75 29.64
N SER A 277 24.87 -11.15 28.49
CA SER A 277 24.59 -11.76 27.19
C SER A 277 25.41 -13.03 26.94
N SER A 278 26.69 -13.04 27.29
CA SER A 278 27.54 -14.23 27.17
C SER A 278 27.08 -15.37 28.08
N THR A 279 26.80 -15.06 29.35
CA THR A 279 26.30 -16.04 30.34
C THR A 279 24.93 -16.58 29.94
N MET A 280 24.01 -15.71 29.50
CA MET A 280 22.68 -16.13 29.05
C MET A 280 22.78 -17.04 27.83
N TRP A 281 23.59 -16.67 26.83
CA TRP A 281 23.74 -17.47 25.63
C TRP A 281 24.40 -18.83 25.92
N SER A 282 25.39 -18.89 26.81
CA SER A 282 26.03 -20.16 27.17
C SER A 282 25.03 -21.12 27.82
N PHE A 283 24.13 -20.64 28.68
CA PHE A 283 23.09 -21.49 29.26
C PHE A 283 22.11 -22.04 28.21
N ILE A 284 21.72 -21.21 27.24
CA ILE A 284 20.84 -21.66 26.15
C ILE A 284 21.57 -22.71 25.29
N GLU A 285 22.86 -22.51 25.00
CA GLU A 285 23.66 -23.47 24.23
C GLU A 285 23.88 -24.80 24.96
N GLU A 286 24.15 -24.75 26.25
CA GLU A 286 24.35 -25.94 27.08
C GLU A 286 23.06 -26.71 27.33
N GLY A 287 21.90 -26.03 27.29
CA GLY A 287 20.59 -26.64 27.51
C GLY A 287 20.43 -27.20 28.93
N ARG A 288 21.06 -26.57 29.93
CA ARG A 288 21.04 -27.04 31.31
C ARG A 288 20.49 -25.97 32.23
N PHE A 289 19.31 -26.23 32.77
CA PHE A 289 18.69 -25.44 33.82
C PHE A 289 18.52 -26.30 35.08
N PRO A 290 18.56 -25.69 36.29
CA PRO A 290 18.46 -26.41 37.56
C PRO A 290 17.02 -26.85 37.88
N ASP A 291 16.05 -26.52 37.04
CA ASP A 291 14.63 -26.87 37.17
C ASP A 291 14.34 -28.33 36.78
N GLY A 292 15.38 -29.14 36.52
CA GLY A 292 15.25 -30.52 36.08
C GLY A 292 14.88 -30.66 34.60
N GLU A 293 14.94 -29.56 33.84
CA GLU A 293 14.71 -29.57 32.40
C GLU A 293 15.73 -30.46 31.67
N GLN A 294 15.20 -31.28 30.76
CA GLN A 294 15.99 -32.02 29.80
C GLN A 294 15.90 -31.31 28.45
N SER A 295 16.97 -30.62 28.06
CA SER A 295 17.03 -29.93 26.77
C SER A 295 17.96 -30.62 25.79
N ILE A 296 17.49 -30.73 24.54
CA ILE A 296 18.27 -31.10 23.38
C ILE A 296 18.41 -29.86 22.52
N VAL A 297 19.60 -29.28 22.53
CA VAL A 297 19.94 -28.10 21.75
C VAL A 297 20.70 -28.52 20.51
N SER A 298 20.28 -28.04 19.35
CA SER A 298 20.93 -28.28 18.05
C SER A 298 21.27 -26.93 17.42
N ARG A 299 22.56 -26.69 17.21
CA ARG A 299 23.02 -25.47 16.53
C ARG A 299 22.61 -25.50 15.06
N ARG A 300 21.91 -24.45 14.62
CA ARG A 300 21.49 -24.26 13.22
C ARG A 300 22.40 -23.27 12.50
N SER A 301 22.78 -22.20 13.18
CA SER A 301 23.83 -21.26 12.80
C SER A 301 24.49 -20.69 14.07
N ASP A 302 25.49 -19.83 13.92
CA ASP A 302 26.18 -19.22 15.07
C ASP A 302 25.26 -18.42 15.98
N ASP A 303 24.17 -17.89 15.44
CA ASP A 303 23.21 -17.05 16.16
C ASP A 303 21.82 -17.71 16.30
N ILE A 304 21.66 -18.97 15.87
CA ILE A 304 20.37 -19.67 15.83
C ILE A 304 20.49 -21.08 16.41
N LEU A 305 19.64 -21.36 17.40
CA LEU A 305 19.54 -22.65 18.07
C LEU A 305 18.14 -23.22 17.90
N ALA A 306 18.05 -24.49 17.53
CA ALA A 306 16.83 -25.28 17.72
C ALA A 306 16.89 -25.94 19.09
N VAL A 307 15.80 -25.83 19.83
CA VAL A 307 15.71 -26.30 21.21
C VAL A 307 14.48 -27.18 21.36
N ASN A 308 14.68 -28.38 21.88
CA ASN A 308 13.61 -29.23 22.37
C ASN A 308 13.79 -29.41 23.86
N THR A 309 12.80 -29.08 24.67
CA THR A 309 12.90 -29.22 26.12
C THR A 309 11.76 -30.00 26.70
N ARG A 310 12.03 -30.69 27.81
CA ARG A 310 11.03 -31.35 28.64
C ARG A 310 11.25 -30.92 30.08
N VAL A 311 10.26 -30.29 30.69
CA VAL A 311 10.29 -29.90 32.11
C VAL A 311 9.05 -30.43 32.82
N ALA A 312 9.22 -30.81 34.09
CA ALA A 312 8.13 -31.28 34.94
C ALA A 312 7.94 -30.32 36.11
N VAL A 313 6.77 -29.70 36.20
CA VAL A 313 6.43 -28.71 37.22
C VAL A 313 5.37 -29.28 38.15
N GLN A 314 5.58 -29.19 39.45
CA GLN A 314 4.58 -29.57 40.43
C GLN A 314 3.56 -28.45 40.59
N ILE A 315 2.28 -28.76 40.43
CA ILE A 315 1.18 -27.80 40.65
C ILE A 315 0.59 -27.93 42.05
N ASP A 316 -0.15 -26.90 42.47
CA ASP A 316 -0.65 -26.73 43.84
C ASP A 316 -1.47 -27.92 44.37
N CYS A 317 -2.11 -28.69 43.49
CA CYS A 317 -2.87 -29.88 43.86
C CYS A 317 -2.00 -31.14 44.07
N GLY A 318 -0.67 -31.01 43.98
CA GLY A 318 0.30 -32.10 44.13
C GLY A 318 0.55 -32.91 42.85
N SER A 319 -0.25 -32.70 41.80
CA SER A 319 -0.05 -33.32 40.48
C SER A 319 1.18 -32.73 39.76
N MET A 320 1.72 -33.47 38.81
CA MET A 320 2.85 -33.03 37.97
C MET A 320 2.36 -32.67 36.58
N VAL A 321 2.79 -31.51 36.10
CA VAL A 321 2.59 -31.04 34.73
C VAL A 321 3.88 -31.28 33.97
N THR A 322 3.81 -32.03 32.88
CA THR A 322 4.92 -32.15 31.94
C THR A 322 4.71 -31.14 30.82
N ILE A 323 5.77 -30.40 30.50
CA ILE A 323 5.78 -29.36 29.47
C ILE A 323 6.87 -29.74 28.48
N ASP A 324 6.46 -30.04 27.26
CA ASP A 324 7.34 -30.39 26.15
C ASP A 324 7.38 -29.23 25.16
N THR A 325 8.50 -28.53 25.10
CA THR A 325 8.67 -27.33 24.27
C THR A 325 9.53 -27.62 23.05
N HIS A 326 9.08 -27.18 21.88
CA HIS A 326 9.80 -27.21 20.62
C HIS A 326 9.94 -25.78 20.09
N GLY A 327 11.16 -25.26 20.01
CA GLY A 327 11.37 -23.85 19.67
C GLY A 327 12.64 -23.56 18.90
N VAL A 328 12.67 -22.36 18.33
CA VAL A 328 13.87 -21.73 17.78
C VAL A 328 14.18 -20.50 18.62
N VAL A 329 15.47 -20.36 18.95
CA VAL A 329 16.03 -19.20 19.63
C VAL A 329 17.00 -18.54 18.68
N LYS A 330 16.89 -17.22 18.50
CA LYS A 330 17.79 -16.44 17.65
C LYS A 330 18.28 -15.20 18.38
N ARG A 331 19.60 -15.01 18.46
CA ARG A 331 20.20 -13.79 19.02
C ARG A 331 20.50 -12.76 17.94
N PHE A 332 20.54 -11.50 18.36
CA PHE A 332 20.84 -10.34 17.53
C PHE A 332 21.73 -9.37 18.30
N MET A 333 22.82 -8.95 17.66
CA MET A 333 23.62 -7.81 18.12
C MET A 333 23.08 -6.57 17.40
N THR A 334 22.48 -5.63 18.13
CA THR A 334 21.98 -4.38 17.56
C THR A 334 22.84 -3.21 18.01
N GLY A 335 22.71 -2.05 17.36
CA GLY A 335 23.36 -0.83 17.83
C GLY A 335 22.80 -0.29 19.14
N GLU A 336 21.64 -0.78 19.59
CA GLU A 336 21.01 -0.39 20.85
C GLU A 336 21.34 -1.34 22.02
N GLY A 337 21.82 -2.56 21.72
CA GLY A 337 22.20 -3.58 22.69
C GLY A 337 22.03 -5.01 22.16
N TYR A 338 21.94 -5.96 23.08
CA TYR A 338 21.78 -7.39 22.78
C TYR A 338 20.32 -7.83 22.86
N ALA A 339 19.89 -8.65 21.91
CA ALA A 339 18.53 -9.18 21.86
C ALA A 339 18.49 -10.68 21.55
N VAL A 340 17.48 -11.36 22.08
CA VAL A 340 17.12 -12.75 21.77
C VAL A 340 15.63 -12.79 21.45
N LEU A 341 15.28 -13.40 20.32
CA LEU A 341 13.91 -13.75 19.98
C LEU A 341 13.69 -15.25 20.14
N VAL A 342 12.48 -15.61 20.59
CA VAL A 342 12.05 -17.00 20.76
C VAL A 342 10.69 -17.20 20.09
N GLU A 343 10.55 -18.31 19.37
CA GLU A 343 9.28 -18.81 18.83
C GLU A 343 9.26 -20.31 19.10
N GLY A 344 8.14 -20.80 19.65
CA GLY A 344 8.01 -22.21 19.97
C GLY A 344 6.57 -22.68 20.11
N TYR A 345 6.44 -23.97 20.36
CA TYR A 345 5.21 -24.64 20.71
C TYR A 345 5.45 -25.49 21.93
N SER A 346 4.56 -25.43 22.90
CA SER A 346 4.59 -26.29 24.07
C SER A 346 3.37 -27.17 24.15
N GLU A 347 3.62 -28.44 24.39
CA GLU A 347 2.61 -29.42 24.76
C GLU A 347 2.61 -29.57 26.28
N TRP A 348 1.42 -29.45 26.84
CA TRP A 348 1.14 -29.55 28.26
C TRP A 348 0.42 -30.84 28.50
N THR A 349 0.97 -31.64 29.40
CA THR A 349 0.40 -32.92 29.77
C THR A 349 0.27 -32.98 31.28
N VAL A 350 -0.94 -33.17 31.76
CA VAL A 350 -1.22 -33.27 33.20
C VAL A 350 -1.95 -34.56 33.47
N ASP A 351 -1.31 -35.41 34.26
CA ASP A 351 -1.92 -36.61 34.81
C ASP A 351 -2.30 -36.34 36.26
N SER A 352 -3.58 -36.07 36.49
CA SER A 352 -4.11 -35.75 37.80
C SER A 352 -5.15 -36.79 38.21
N PRO A 353 -5.03 -37.41 39.40
CA PRO A 353 -6.04 -38.36 39.89
C PRO A 353 -7.44 -37.76 40.01
N ALA A 354 -7.55 -36.44 40.16
CA ALA A 354 -8.81 -35.73 40.38
C ALA A 354 -9.51 -35.28 39.08
N SER A 355 -8.75 -34.93 38.05
CA SER A 355 -9.29 -34.37 36.78
C SER A 355 -9.07 -35.28 35.57
N GLY A 356 -8.41 -36.43 35.75
CA GLY A 356 -7.96 -37.27 34.65
C GLY A 356 -6.79 -36.66 33.88
N MET A 357 -6.37 -37.37 32.83
CA MET A 357 -5.32 -36.95 31.92
C MET A 357 -5.85 -35.91 30.93
N TRP A 358 -5.22 -34.74 30.87
CA TRP A 358 -5.52 -33.76 29.83
C TRP A 358 -4.26 -33.29 29.11
N HIS A 359 -4.47 -32.88 27.86
CA HIS A 359 -3.44 -32.34 26.98
C HIS A 359 -3.86 -30.97 26.48
N HIS A 360 -2.92 -30.03 26.46
CA HIS A 360 -3.13 -28.68 25.92
C HIS A 360 -1.91 -28.26 25.11
N THR A 361 -2.09 -27.41 24.11
CA THR A 361 -0.97 -26.89 23.31
C THR A 361 -1.03 -25.37 23.30
N THR A 362 0.12 -24.74 23.56
CA THR A 362 0.30 -23.30 23.46
C THR A 362 1.37 -22.99 22.44
N ARG A 363 1.13 -21.98 21.61
CA ARG A 363 2.20 -21.35 20.86
C ARG A 363 2.86 -20.29 21.72
N GLU A 364 4.16 -20.19 21.62
CA GLU A 364 4.99 -19.30 22.42
C GLU A 364 5.74 -18.36 21.52
N GLY A 365 5.79 -17.10 21.91
CA GLY A 365 6.59 -16.10 21.23
C GLY A 365 7.07 -15.05 22.21
N GLY A 366 8.35 -14.71 22.16
CA GLY A 366 8.90 -13.77 23.12
C GLY A 366 10.17 -13.09 22.64
N CYS A 367 10.60 -12.10 23.41
CA CYS A 367 11.89 -11.45 23.26
C CYS A 367 12.53 -11.18 24.62
N PHE A 368 13.86 -11.25 24.66
CA PHE A 368 14.67 -10.74 25.73
C PHE A 368 15.59 -9.68 25.12
N VAL A 369 15.57 -8.47 25.64
CA VAL A 369 16.41 -7.38 25.16
C VAL A 369 17.15 -6.75 26.34
N MET A 370 18.40 -6.39 26.12
CA MET A 370 19.26 -5.79 27.13
C MET A 370 20.09 -4.68 26.51
N ARG A 371 20.37 -3.65 27.31
CA ARG A 371 21.16 -2.48 26.88
C ARG A 371 21.87 -1.88 28.06
N ASP A 372 22.95 -1.16 27.79
CA ASP A 372 23.63 -0.37 28.81
C ASP A 372 22.72 0.76 29.34
N TYR A 373 22.67 0.93 30.66
CA TYR A 373 21.82 1.91 31.33
C TYR A 373 22.62 3.17 31.66
N SER A 374 22.47 4.23 30.86
CA SER A 374 23.17 5.50 31.11
C SER A 374 22.28 6.46 31.92
N VAL A 375 22.70 6.81 33.14
CA VAL A 375 21.95 7.73 34.01
C VAL A 375 22.25 9.20 33.71
N GLU A 376 23.48 9.57 33.35
CA GLU A 376 23.83 10.94 32.90
C GLU A 376 25.29 10.92 32.43
N SER A 377 25.60 11.62 31.32
CA SER A 377 26.96 11.80 30.77
C SER A 377 27.69 10.54 30.27
N GLY A 378 27.11 9.82 29.30
CA GLY A 378 27.82 9.09 28.23
C GLY A 378 28.87 8.04 28.63
N THR A 379 28.98 7.72 29.90
CA THR A 379 29.87 6.72 30.47
C THR A 379 29.03 5.52 30.86
N SER A 380 29.49 4.33 30.48
CA SER A 380 28.85 3.08 30.89
C SER A 380 28.77 3.05 32.42
N SER A 381 27.58 2.82 32.94
CA SER A 381 27.35 2.77 34.38
C SER A 381 27.75 1.42 35.00
N GLY A 382 28.09 0.44 34.15
CA GLY A 382 28.21 -0.96 34.56
C GLY A 382 26.88 -1.59 34.97
N ILE A 383 25.76 -0.91 34.70
CA ILE A 383 24.40 -1.37 34.97
C ILE A 383 23.73 -1.62 33.63
N CYS A 384 23.18 -2.81 33.47
CA CYS A 384 22.41 -3.18 32.29
C CYS A 384 20.92 -3.09 32.59
N GLN A 385 20.16 -2.46 31.69
CA GLN A 385 18.72 -2.54 31.69
C GLN A 385 18.29 -3.74 30.85
N ALA A 386 17.46 -4.61 31.41
CA ALA A 386 16.95 -5.79 30.73
C ALA A 386 15.43 -5.79 30.70
N ARG A 387 14.86 -6.23 29.57
CA ARG A 387 13.43 -6.44 29.40
C ARG A 387 13.19 -7.82 28.80
N SER A 388 12.32 -8.58 29.44
CA SER A 388 11.78 -9.84 28.90
C SER A 388 10.30 -9.71 28.61
N LEU A 389 9.88 -10.33 27.51
CA LEU A 389 8.51 -10.43 27.05
C LEU A 389 8.28 -11.86 26.59
N LEU A 390 7.27 -12.53 27.14
CA LEU A 390 6.82 -13.83 26.68
C LEU A 390 5.30 -13.80 26.49
N CYS A 391 4.85 -14.24 25.33
CA CYS A 391 3.45 -14.37 24.99
C CYS A 391 3.10 -15.83 24.75
N LEU A 392 2.12 -16.33 25.50
CA LEU A 392 1.49 -17.62 25.29
C LEU A 392 0.17 -17.41 24.55
N TYR A 393 0.06 -18.02 23.38
CA TYR A 393 -1.12 -18.01 22.55
C TYR A 393 -1.77 -19.40 22.64
N PRO A 394 -3.02 -19.51 23.12
CA PRO A 394 -3.76 -20.76 22.97
C PRO A 394 -3.91 -21.07 21.48
N ASP A 395 -3.83 -22.35 21.11
CA ASP A 395 -3.86 -22.79 19.73
C ASP A 395 -5.17 -22.36 19.02
N GLU A 396 -5.07 -21.77 17.82
CA GLU A 396 -6.24 -21.32 17.05
C GLU A 396 -7.00 -22.48 16.39
N ASN A 397 -6.38 -23.66 16.27
CA ASN A 397 -6.97 -24.88 15.69
C ASN A 397 -7.56 -25.80 16.76
N TYR A 398 -8.17 -25.26 17.81
CA TYR A 398 -9.11 -26.07 18.62
C TYR A 398 -10.30 -26.40 17.73
N ASP A 399 -10.20 -27.52 17.01
CA ASP A 399 -11.35 -28.16 16.40
C ASP A 399 -12.43 -28.28 17.49
N THR A 400 -13.64 -27.92 17.11
CA THR A 400 -14.90 -27.88 17.86
C THR A 400 -15.33 -29.24 18.45
N THR A 401 -14.42 -30.20 18.60
CA THR A 401 -14.68 -31.58 19.01
C THR A 401 -14.30 -31.92 20.45
N GLN A 402 -13.55 -31.07 21.16
CA GLN A 402 -13.36 -31.17 22.62
C GLN A 402 -13.79 -29.87 23.30
N SER A 403 -15.11 -29.68 23.40
CA SER A 403 -15.69 -28.65 24.26
C SER A 403 -15.50 -29.06 25.73
N TYR A 404 -14.38 -28.71 26.33
CA TYR A 404 -14.27 -28.70 27.78
C TYR A 404 -15.30 -27.71 28.33
N PRO A 405 -16.08 -28.05 29.38
CA PRO A 405 -16.90 -27.06 30.06
C PRO A 405 -16.03 -25.86 30.47
N ARG A 406 -16.55 -24.64 30.34
CA ARG A 406 -15.85 -23.36 30.60
C ARG A 406 -15.11 -23.31 31.95
N SER A 407 -15.54 -24.11 32.93
CA SER A 407 -14.88 -24.27 34.22
C SER A 407 -13.53 -25.00 34.12
N GLU A 408 -13.42 -26.01 33.27
CA GLU A 408 -12.18 -26.77 33.04
C GLU A 408 -11.20 -25.97 32.18
N GLU A 409 -11.69 -25.20 31.21
CA GLU A 409 -10.86 -24.30 30.39
C GLU A 409 -10.17 -23.20 31.24
N ASN A 410 -10.91 -22.62 32.19
CA ASN A 410 -10.33 -21.69 33.16
C ASN A 410 -9.28 -22.35 34.07
N SER A 411 -9.53 -23.59 34.52
CA SER A 411 -8.59 -24.34 35.34
C SER A 411 -7.31 -24.70 34.59
N ILE A 412 -7.40 -25.11 33.32
CA ILE A 412 -6.24 -25.38 32.45
C ILE A 412 -5.41 -24.10 32.31
N ARG A 413 -6.08 -22.97 32.08
CA ARG A 413 -5.42 -21.67 31.92
C ARG A 413 -4.70 -21.23 33.20
N GLU A 414 -5.32 -21.41 34.36
CA GLU A 414 -4.68 -21.12 35.66
C GLU A 414 -3.45 -22.00 35.90
N VAL A 415 -3.55 -23.30 35.57
CA VAL A 415 -2.42 -24.24 35.65
C VAL A 415 -1.27 -23.81 34.74
N VAL A 416 -1.57 -23.48 33.48
CA VAL A 416 -0.58 -23.00 32.49
C VAL A 416 0.11 -21.73 32.98
N ILE A 417 -0.66 -20.72 33.38
CA ILE A 417 -0.12 -19.42 33.83
C ILE A 417 0.75 -19.59 35.08
N SER A 418 0.27 -20.35 36.07
CA SER A 418 0.99 -20.58 37.32
C SER A 418 2.31 -21.32 37.07
N SER A 419 2.26 -22.42 36.31
CA SER A 419 3.44 -23.22 35.99
C SER A 419 4.49 -22.42 35.23
N TYR A 420 4.07 -21.63 34.23
CA TYR A 420 4.99 -20.77 33.48
C TYR A 420 5.60 -19.67 34.34
N SER A 421 4.80 -19.04 35.22
CA SER A 421 5.31 -18.01 36.13
C SER A 421 6.40 -18.58 37.05
N GLN A 422 6.20 -19.79 37.57
CA GLN A 422 7.20 -20.47 38.39
C GLN A 422 8.49 -20.79 37.60
N LEU A 423 8.36 -21.31 36.38
CA LEU A 423 9.51 -21.60 35.51
C LEU A 423 10.33 -20.34 35.21
N ILE A 424 9.67 -19.25 34.80
CA ILE A 424 10.33 -17.98 34.49
C ILE A 424 11.09 -17.47 35.72
N LYS A 425 10.47 -17.49 36.90
CA LYS A 425 11.11 -17.06 38.15
C LYS A 425 12.32 -17.91 38.51
N SER A 426 12.19 -19.23 38.41
CA SER A 426 13.27 -20.18 38.68
C SER A 426 14.48 -19.95 37.76
N ARG A 427 14.24 -19.88 36.45
CA ARG A 427 15.31 -19.66 35.45
C ARG A 427 15.95 -18.30 35.58
N HIS A 428 15.16 -17.28 35.85
CA HIS A 428 15.66 -15.95 36.08
C HIS A 428 16.58 -15.89 37.31
N GLN A 429 16.15 -16.46 38.44
CA GLN A 429 16.96 -16.56 39.65
C GLN A 429 18.26 -17.33 39.41
N PHE A 430 18.21 -18.40 38.63
CA PHE A 430 19.38 -19.18 38.25
C PHE A 430 20.40 -18.35 37.46
N VAL A 431 19.95 -17.63 36.42
CA VAL A 431 20.85 -16.77 35.63
C VAL A 431 21.46 -15.67 36.50
N GLN A 432 20.68 -15.04 37.37
CA GLN A 432 21.22 -14.04 38.30
C GLN A 432 22.27 -14.63 39.25
N ASN A 433 22.02 -15.79 39.84
CA ASN A 433 22.99 -16.44 40.72
C ASN A 433 24.29 -16.77 39.98
N ALA A 434 24.18 -17.30 38.76
CA ALA A 434 25.35 -17.59 37.93
C ALA A 434 26.18 -16.33 37.64
N LEU A 435 25.52 -15.20 37.35
CA LEU A 435 26.20 -13.92 37.12
C LEU A 435 26.97 -13.47 38.38
N PHE A 436 26.39 -13.62 39.57
CA PHE A 436 27.08 -13.32 40.82
C PHE A 436 28.28 -14.24 41.08
N ASP A 437 28.18 -15.51 40.69
CA ASP A 437 29.28 -16.48 40.85
C ASP A 437 30.44 -16.17 39.89
N THR A 438 30.15 -15.84 38.63
CA THR A 438 31.16 -15.48 37.61
C THR A 438 32.00 -14.26 38.00
N ILE A 439 31.43 -13.31 38.75
CA ILE A 439 32.15 -12.10 39.21
C ILE A 439 32.96 -12.36 40.48
N ARG A 440 32.60 -13.40 41.23
CA ARG A 440 33.30 -13.81 42.46
C ARG A 440 34.46 -14.76 42.21
N SER A 441 34.44 -15.49 41.10
CA SER A 441 35.53 -16.36 40.61
C SER A 441 36.62 -15.56 39.92
#